data_AF-Q95HA1-F1
#
_entry.id   AF-Q95HA1-F1
#
_cell.length_a   1.000
_cell.length_b   1.000
_cell.length_c   1.000
_cell.angle_alpha   90.00
_cell.angle_beta   90.00
_cell.angle_gamma   90.00
#
_symmetry.space_group_name_H-M   'P 1'
#
loop_
_entity.id
_entity.type
_entity.pdbx_description
1 polymer ?
#
loop_
_entity_poly.entity_id
_entity_poly.type
_entity_poly.pdbx_seq_one_letter_code
_entity_poly.pdbx_strand_id
1 'polypeptide(L)'
;NMKNATQTYRWNLRTLLRYYNQNEAGSHTVQKMYGCDLGPDGRLLRGYEQFAYDGRDYITLNEDLRSWTAADMAAQNTQRKWEAAGAAEQHRTYLEGECLEWLRRYLENGKETLQRADPPKTHVTHHPVSDYEATLRCWALGFYPAEITLTWQRDGEEQTQDTELVETRPTGDGTFQKWAAVVVPSGEEQRYTCHVQHEGLPKPLTLRWEPSSQSTILIVGIIAGLVLL
;
A
#
# COMPACT_ATOMS: atom_id res chain seq x y z
N ASN A 1 9.55 27.25 1.09
CA ASN A 1 10.47 27.31 -0.08
C ASN A 1 11.49 26.18 0.04
N MET A 2 11.61 25.32 -0.99
CA MET A 2 12.51 24.17 -0.99
C MET A 2 13.99 24.53 -0.80
N LYS A 3 14.45 25.70 -1.27
CA LYS A 3 15.84 26.15 -1.09
C LYS A 3 16.23 26.29 0.39
N ASN A 4 15.32 26.81 1.22
CA ASN A 4 15.55 26.95 2.66
C ASN A 4 15.56 25.58 3.36
N ALA A 5 14.67 24.67 2.92
CA ALA A 5 14.64 23.31 3.42
C ALA A 5 15.97 22.60 3.15
N THR A 6 16.52 22.68 1.92
CA THR A 6 17.82 22.06 1.58
C THR A 6 18.96 22.53 2.48
N GLN A 7 19.05 23.83 2.78
CA GLN A 7 20.09 24.35 3.68
C GLN A 7 19.89 23.85 5.12
N THR A 8 18.63 23.78 5.57
CA THR A 8 18.27 23.25 6.89
C THR A 8 18.70 21.78 7.02
N TYR A 9 18.40 20.93 6.03
CA TYR A 9 18.82 19.53 6.06
C TYR A 9 20.34 19.34 6.03
N ARG A 10 21.06 20.17 5.27
CA ARG A 10 22.53 20.15 5.27
C ARG A 10 23.10 20.48 6.64
N TRP A 11 22.50 21.45 7.34
CA TRP A 11 22.90 21.79 8.70
C TRP A 11 22.52 20.69 9.70
N ASN A 12 21.34 20.10 9.55
CA ASN A 12 20.90 18.97 10.36
C ASN A 12 21.86 17.77 10.23
N LEU A 13 22.27 17.41 9.01
CA LEU A 13 23.25 16.33 8.79
C LEU A 13 24.56 16.57 9.55
N ARG A 14 25.12 17.78 9.48
CA ARG A 14 26.33 18.14 10.24
C ARG A 14 26.13 18.06 11.76
N THR A 15 24.93 18.40 12.23
CA THR A 15 24.58 18.29 13.65
C THR A 15 24.47 16.84 14.09
N LEU A 16 23.83 15.99 13.28
CA LEU A 16 23.65 14.56 13.55
C LEU A 16 24.98 13.82 13.56
N LEU A 17 25.89 14.11 12.61
CA LEU A 17 27.26 13.60 12.64
C LEU A 17 27.94 13.83 13.99
N ARG A 18 27.76 15.03 14.57
CA ARG A 18 28.31 15.36 15.88
C ARG A 18 27.60 14.65 17.03
N TYR A 19 26.27 14.52 16.97
CA TYR A 19 25.52 13.83 18.02
C TYR A 19 25.85 12.34 18.11
N TYR A 20 26.11 11.71 16.95
CA TYR A 20 26.45 10.29 16.86
C TYR A 20 27.96 10.01 16.80
N ASN A 21 28.80 11.04 16.90
CA ASN A 21 30.26 10.93 16.79
C ASN A 21 30.73 10.19 15.50
N GLN A 22 30.09 10.48 14.37
CA GLN A 22 30.36 9.87 13.09
C GLN A 22 31.39 10.66 12.26
N ASN A 23 32.05 9.97 11.34
CA ASN A 23 33.06 10.56 10.44
C ASN A 23 32.40 11.33 9.28
N GLU A 24 32.95 12.48 8.92
CA GLU A 24 32.50 13.31 7.80
C GLU A 24 32.65 12.63 6.43
N ALA A 25 33.51 11.62 6.31
CA ALA A 25 33.68 10.85 5.07
C ALA A 25 32.52 9.86 4.79
N GLY A 26 31.66 9.60 5.79
CA GLY A 26 30.51 8.71 5.66
C GLY A 26 29.37 9.33 4.83
N SER A 27 28.65 8.49 4.08
CA SER A 27 27.38 8.89 3.48
C SER A 27 26.25 8.66 4.48
N HIS A 28 25.42 9.68 4.70
CA HIS A 28 24.34 9.65 5.67
C HIS A 28 23.05 10.19 5.08
N THR A 29 21.92 9.73 5.60
CA THR A 29 20.59 10.04 5.09
C THR A 29 19.70 10.59 6.20
N VAL A 30 19.04 11.71 5.93
CA VAL A 30 17.95 12.23 6.76
C VAL A 30 16.67 12.20 5.95
N GLN A 31 15.63 11.60 6.52
CA GLN A 31 14.29 11.56 5.93
C GLN A 31 13.32 12.31 6.83
N LYS A 32 12.32 12.96 6.23
CA LYS A 32 11.19 13.58 6.92
C LYS A 32 9.91 13.15 6.21
N MET A 33 8.92 12.75 6.99
CA MET A 33 7.55 12.56 6.53
C MET A 33 6.65 13.47 7.37
N TYR A 34 5.77 14.21 6.71
CA TYR A 34 4.78 15.05 7.37
C TYR A 34 3.55 15.16 6.49
N GLY A 35 2.39 15.35 7.11
CA GLY A 35 1.11 15.39 6.41
C GLY A 35 -0.06 15.34 7.38
N CYS A 36 -1.27 15.42 6.83
CA CYS A 36 -2.51 15.39 7.59
C CYS A 36 -3.51 14.44 6.93
N ASP A 37 -4.19 13.65 7.75
CA ASP A 37 -5.33 12.86 7.33
C ASP A 37 -6.62 13.65 7.60
N LEU A 38 -7.50 13.67 6.61
CA LEU A 38 -8.81 14.31 6.70
C LEU A 38 -9.85 13.27 7.12
N GLY A 39 -10.56 13.54 8.22
CA GLY A 39 -11.65 12.70 8.70
C GLY A 39 -12.91 12.85 7.85
N PRO A 40 -13.89 11.93 8.01
CA PRO A 40 -15.17 11.98 7.29
C PRO A 40 -16.00 13.25 7.57
N ASP A 41 -15.81 13.88 8.73
CA ASP A 41 -16.43 15.15 9.13
C ASP A 41 -15.69 16.38 8.54
N GLY A 42 -14.67 16.15 7.73
CA GLY A 42 -13.84 17.18 7.13
C GLY A 42 -12.88 17.84 8.12
N ARG A 43 -12.63 17.28 9.30
CA ARG A 43 -11.67 17.80 10.29
C ARG A 43 -10.36 17.00 10.28
N LEU A 44 -9.35 17.48 11.01
CA LEU A 44 -8.11 16.74 11.20
C LEU A 44 -8.41 15.41 11.89
N LEU A 45 -8.13 14.30 11.22
CA LEU A 45 -8.15 13.00 11.85
C LEU A 45 -6.81 12.73 12.55
N ARG A 46 -5.71 13.00 11.84
CA ARG A 46 -4.35 12.78 12.34
C ARG A 46 -3.35 13.70 11.64
N GLY A 47 -2.38 14.21 12.38
CA GLY A 47 -1.23 14.92 11.85
C GLY A 47 0.05 14.12 12.03
N TYR A 48 0.99 14.29 11.10
CA TYR A 48 2.28 13.61 11.11
C TYR A 48 3.42 14.62 10.94
N GLU A 49 4.48 14.42 11.71
CA GLU A 49 5.76 15.12 11.58
C GLU A 49 6.84 14.23 12.20
N GLN A 50 7.54 13.48 11.37
CA GLN A 50 8.50 12.47 11.81
C GLN A 50 9.78 12.51 10.98
N PHE A 51 10.89 12.24 11.65
CA PHE A 51 12.23 12.22 11.07
C PHE A 51 12.90 10.89 11.30
N ALA A 52 13.66 10.44 10.30
CA ALA A 52 14.54 9.28 10.38
C ALA A 52 15.97 9.65 9.99
N TYR A 53 16.93 8.98 10.62
CA TYR A 53 18.36 9.10 10.33
C TYR A 53 18.95 7.73 10.00
N ASP A 54 19.61 7.62 8.84
CA ASP A 54 20.18 6.37 8.30
C ASP A 54 19.17 5.20 8.32
N GLY A 55 17.91 5.49 7.96
CA GLY A 55 16.82 4.52 7.86
C GLY A 55 16.19 4.11 9.19
N ARG A 56 16.57 4.74 10.31
CA ARG A 56 16.00 4.48 11.64
C ARG A 56 15.23 5.68 12.14
N ASP A 57 14.16 5.45 12.88
CA ASP A 57 13.40 6.52 13.54
C ASP A 57 14.34 7.38 14.40
N TYR A 58 14.16 8.70 14.33
CA TYR A 58 14.95 9.67 15.07
C TYR A 58 14.07 10.44 16.05
N ILE A 59 13.11 11.21 15.56
CA ILE A 59 12.16 11.96 16.41
C ILE A 59 10.80 12.10 15.71
N THR A 60 9.73 11.96 16.49
CA THR A 60 8.35 11.97 15.99
C THR A 60 7.49 12.90 16.85
N LEU A 61 6.69 13.75 16.21
CA LEU A 61 5.64 14.51 16.87
C LEU A 61 4.51 13.54 17.24
N ASN A 62 4.14 13.50 18.52
CA ASN A 62 3.09 12.61 19.00
C ASN A 62 1.72 13.03 18.47
N GLU A 63 0.75 12.12 18.55
CA GLU A 63 -0.63 12.35 18.07
C GLU A 63 -1.33 13.52 18.78
N ASP A 64 -0.86 13.90 19.98
CA ASP A 64 -1.34 15.09 20.68
C ASP A 64 -0.92 16.43 20.04
N LEU A 65 -0.03 16.37 19.05
CA LEU A 65 0.60 17.49 18.32
C LEU A 65 1.29 18.51 19.24
N ARG A 66 1.71 18.07 20.43
CA ARG A 66 2.28 18.92 21.49
C ARG A 66 3.57 18.37 22.05
N SER A 67 3.71 17.05 22.09
CA SER A 67 4.87 16.36 22.66
C SER A 67 5.63 15.58 21.59
N TRP A 68 6.89 15.24 21.90
CA TRP A 68 7.78 14.51 21.00
C TRP A 68 8.20 13.18 21.61
N THR A 69 8.35 12.17 20.75
CA THR A 69 9.02 10.92 21.09
C THR A 69 10.38 10.89 20.39
N ALA A 70 11.46 10.87 21.19
CA ALA A 70 12.82 10.70 20.71
C ALA A 70 13.23 9.21 20.74
N ALA A 71 13.82 8.72 19.65
CA ALA A 71 14.19 7.31 19.52
C ALA A 71 15.41 6.92 20.35
N ASP A 72 16.33 7.85 20.62
CA ASP A 72 17.56 7.60 21.38
C ASP A 72 18.09 8.85 22.10
N MET A 73 19.24 8.72 22.77
CA MET A 73 19.90 9.80 23.51
C MET A 73 20.35 10.97 22.62
N ALA A 74 20.69 10.73 21.36
CA ALA A 74 21.05 11.78 20.43
C ALA A 74 19.80 12.58 20.03
N ALA A 75 18.70 11.89 19.74
CA ALA A 75 17.41 12.51 19.45
C ALA A 75 16.86 13.33 20.63
N GLN A 76 17.12 12.94 21.88
CA GLN A 76 16.77 13.74 23.07
C GLN A 76 17.40 15.14 23.05
N ASN A 77 18.58 15.30 22.43
CA ASN A 77 19.18 16.63 22.29
C ASN A 77 18.37 17.53 21.33
N THR A 78 17.79 16.95 20.28
CA THR A 78 16.85 17.66 19.40
C THR A 78 15.55 17.95 20.12
N GLN A 79 14.99 16.97 20.83
CA GLN A 79 13.76 17.12 21.61
C GLN A 79 13.84 18.33 22.55
N ARG A 80 14.87 18.41 23.41
CA ARG A 80 15.04 19.54 24.35
C ARG A 80 15.11 20.89 23.65
N LYS A 81 15.79 20.96 22.49
CA LYS A 81 15.89 22.19 21.68
C LYS A 81 14.52 22.60 21.12
N TRP A 82 13.76 21.63 20.62
CA TRP A 82 12.46 21.88 20.00
C TRP A 82 11.38 22.22 21.04
N GLU A 83 11.42 21.59 22.20
CA GLU A 83 10.58 21.94 23.35
C GLU A 83 10.87 23.36 23.83
N ALA A 84 12.15 23.71 24.02
CA ALA A 84 12.54 25.07 24.42
C ALA A 84 12.16 26.13 23.37
N ALA A 85 12.11 25.76 22.08
CA ALA A 85 11.69 26.64 21.00
C ALA A 85 10.17 26.64 20.75
N GLY A 86 9.39 25.80 21.45
CA GLY A 86 7.95 25.65 21.20
C GLY A 86 7.62 25.13 19.80
N ALA A 87 8.51 24.33 19.19
CA ALA A 87 8.39 23.94 17.77
C ALA A 87 7.10 23.17 17.47
N ALA A 88 6.58 22.38 18.42
CA ALA A 88 5.35 21.62 18.24
C ALA A 88 4.16 22.50 17.82
N GLU A 89 4.02 23.70 18.40
CA GLU A 89 2.91 24.59 18.09
C GLU A 89 2.95 25.11 16.64
N GLN A 90 4.15 25.31 16.09
CA GLN A 90 4.33 25.71 14.69
C GLN A 90 3.89 24.58 13.75
N HIS A 91 4.31 23.34 14.02
CA HIS A 91 3.89 22.17 13.24
C HIS A 91 2.38 21.94 13.35
N ARG A 92 1.83 22.04 14.55
CA ARG A 92 0.39 21.93 14.81
C ARG A 92 -0.42 22.96 14.04
N THR A 93 0.00 24.23 14.06
CA THR A 93 -0.66 25.30 13.30
C THR A 93 -0.73 24.98 11.80
N TYR A 94 0.35 24.44 11.22
CA TYR A 94 0.37 24.01 9.82
C TYR A 94 -0.56 22.81 9.57
N LEU A 95 -0.50 21.79 10.44
CA LEU A 95 -1.24 20.53 10.30
C LEU A 95 -2.76 20.72 10.46
N GLU A 96 -3.18 21.54 11.43
CA GLU A 96 -4.59 21.88 11.66
C GLU A 96 -5.13 22.94 10.66
N GLY A 97 -4.25 23.70 10.00
CA GLY A 97 -4.59 24.80 9.10
C GLY A 97 -4.28 24.50 7.63
N GLU A 98 -3.15 25.02 7.15
CA GLU A 98 -2.77 25.01 5.72
C GLU A 98 -2.79 23.60 5.11
N CYS A 99 -2.33 22.58 5.85
CA CYS A 99 -2.32 21.21 5.34
C CYS A 99 -3.72 20.75 4.91
N LEU A 100 -4.73 20.94 5.78
CA LEU A 100 -6.12 20.57 5.49
C LEU A 100 -6.74 21.45 4.42
N GLU A 101 -6.44 22.75 4.41
CA GLU A 101 -6.93 23.67 3.37
C GLU A 101 -6.47 23.21 1.98
N TRP A 102 -5.18 22.92 1.82
CA TRP A 102 -4.63 22.42 0.57
C TRP A 102 -5.16 21.03 0.22
N LEU A 103 -5.27 20.11 1.18
CA LEU A 103 -5.81 18.78 0.94
C LEU A 103 -7.25 18.85 0.43
N ARG A 104 -8.13 19.64 1.05
CA ARG A 104 -9.51 19.85 0.57
C ARG A 104 -9.52 20.42 -0.84
N ARG A 105 -8.66 21.41 -1.12
CA ARG A 105 -8.56 22.02 -2.45
C ARG A 105 -8.11 21.01 -3.51
N TYR A 106 -7.14 20.14 -3.19
CA TYR A 106 -6.69 19.10 -4.11
C TYR A 106 -7.76 18.05 -4.35
N LEU A 107 -8.47 17.63 -3.29
CA LEU A 107 -9.57 16.68 -3.40
C LEU A 107 -10.71 17.22 -4.28
N GLU A 108 -11.04 18.51 -4.17
CA GLU A 108 -12.06 19.11 -5.03
C GLU A 108 -11.57 19.25 -6.48
N ASN A 109 -10.37 19.80 -6.68
CA ASN A 109 -9.81 20.01 -8.02
C ASN A 109 -9.52 18.70 -8.77
N GLY A 110 -9.18 17.64 -8.04
CA GLY A 110 -8.83 16.32 -8.56
C GLY A 110 -9.89 15.26 -8.30
N LYS A 111 -11.14 15.66 -8.05
CA LYS A 111 -12.22 14.75 -7.62
C LYS A 111 -12.40 13.52 -8.50
N GLU A 112 -12.26 13.66 -9.81
CA GLU A 112 -12.42 12.56 -10.78
C GLU A 112 -11.35 11.46 -10.64
N THR A 113 -10.20 11.77 -10.04
CA THR A 113 -9.07 10.83 -9.90
C THR A 113 -8.75 10.48 -8.45
N LEU A 114 -8.81 11.45 -7.53
CA LEU A 114 -8.45 11.27 -6.12
C LEU A 114 -9.58 10.70 -5.26
N GLN A 115 -10.83 10.84 -5.69
CA GLN A 115 -12.00 10.32 -4.97
C GLN A 115 -12.66 9.14 -5.69
N ARG A 116 -11.97 8.54 -6.67
CA ARG A 116 -12.44 7.31 -7.31
C ARG A 116 -11.88 6.10 -6.56
N ALA A 117 -12.66 5.02 -6.57
CA ALA A 117 -12.18 3.70 -6.18
C ALA A 117 -12.39 2.77 -7.38
N ASP A 118 -11.29 2.29 -7.95
CA ASP A 118 -11.31 1.35 -9.07
C ASP A 118 -11.27 -0.07 -8.49
N PRO A 119 -12.33 -0.89 -8.66
CA PRO A 119 -12.37 -2.23 -8.10
C PRO A 119 -11.38 -3.17 -8.79
N PRO A 120 -10.80 -4.15 -8.06
CA PRO A 120 -9.87 -5.11 -8.65
C PRO A 120 -10.57 -6.01 -9.67
N LYS A 121 -9.91 -6.20 -10.81
CA LYS A 121 -10.20 -7.30 -11.73
C LYS A 121 -9.55 -8.56 -11.18
N THR A 122 -10.38 -9.52 -10.76
CA THR A 122 -9.91 -10.71 -10.04
C THR A 122 -10.11 -11.99 -10.83
N HIS A 123 -9.16 -12.91 -10.73
CA HIS A 123 -9.28 -14.26 -11.27
C HIS A 123 -8.33 -15.22 -10.54
N VAL A 124 -8.58 -16.52 -10.66
CA VAL A 124 -7.73 -17.57 -10.09
C VAL A 124 -7.08 -18.35 -11.23
N THR A 125 -5.75 -18.45 -11.23
CA THR A 125 -5.01 -19.32 -12.15
C THR A 125 -4.60 -20.60 -11.44
N HIS A 126 -4.52 -21.69 -12.21
CA HIS A 126 -4.11 -23.01 -11.74
C HIS A 126 -2.85 -23.44 -12.48
N HIS A 127 -1.82 -23.81 -11.72
CA HIS A 127 -0.53 -24.25 -12.26
C HIS A 127 -0.17 -25.61 -11.66
N PRO A 128 -0.30 -26.71 -12.42
CA PRO A 128 0.17 -28.01 -11.97
C PRO A 128 1.67 -27.97 -11.63
N VAL A 129 2.06 -28.50 -10.47
CA VAL A 129 3.46 -28.60 -10.03
C VAL A 129 3.93 -30.05 -10.12
N SER A 130 3.07 -30.99 -9.72
CA SER A 130 3.28 -32.44 -9.83
C SER A 130 1.94 -33.15 -10.05
N ASP A 131 1.95 -34.48 -10.14
CA ASP A 131 0.72 -35.28 -10.19
C ASP A 131 -0.14 -35.12 -8.92
N TYR A 132 0.48 -34.72 -7.80
CA TYR A 132 -0.16 -34.65 -6.48
C TYR A 132 -0.49 -33.22 -6.03
N GLU A 133 0.09 -32.21 -6.68
CA GLU A 133 0.00 -30.82 -6.22
C GLU A 133 -0.11 -29.82 -7.37
N ALA A 134 -0.86 -28.75 -7.12
CA ALA A 134 -0.95 -27.59 -7.98
C ALA A 134 -0.87 -26.29 -7.17
N THR A 135 -0.48 -25.21 -7.82
CA THR A 135 -0.55 -23.86 -7.24
C THR A 135 -1.82 -23.16 -7.74
N LEU A 136 -2.65 -22.71 -6.80
CA LEU A 136 -3.71 -21.75 -7.08
C LEU A 136 -3.20 -20.35 -6.80
N ARG A 137 -3.29 -19.45 -7.78
CA ARG A 137 -2.90 -18.04 -7.63
C ARG A 137 -4.10 -17.13 -7.87
N CYS A 138 -4.48 -16.40 -6.84
CA CYS A 138 -5.52 -15.39 -6.89
C CYS A 138 -4.91 -14.04 -7.24
N TRP A 139 -5.36 -13.46 -8.34
CA TRP A 139 -4.89 -12.16 -8.84
C TRP A 139 -5.90 -11.07 -8.52
N ALA A 140 -5.40 -9.89 -8.17
CA ALA A 140 -6.13 -8.64 -8.18
C ALA A 140 -5.35 -7.63 -9.03
N LEU A 141 -5.99 -7.10 -10.06
CA LEU A 141 -5.35 -6.23 -11.06
C LEU A 141 -6.14 -4.94 -11.26
N GLY A 142 -5.45 -3.84 -11.54
CA GLY A 142 -6.05 -2.59 -12.01
C GLY A 142 -6.89 -1.88 -10.95
N PHE A 143 -6.58 -2.07 -9.68
CA PHE A 143 -7.32 -1.45 -8.58
C PHE A 143 -6.66 -0.16 -8.07
N TYR A 144 -7.46 0.73 -7.51
CA TYR A 144 -7.02 1.94 -6.83
C TYR A 144 -8.03 2.26 -5.71
N PRO A 145 -7.61 2.61 -4.49
CA PRO A 145 -6.23 2.82 -4.00
C PRO A 145 -5.50 1.50 -3.72
N ALA A 146 -4.24 1.60 -3.26
CA ALA A 146 -3.36 0.46 -3.06
C ALA A 146 -3.78 -0.50 -1.93
N GLU A 147 -4.57 -0.02 -0.97
CA GLU A 147 -5.00 -0.83 0.17
C GLU A 147 -5.96 -1.92 -0.32
N ILE A 148 -5.57 -3.17 -0.11
CA ILE A 148 -6.32 -4.36 -0.55
C ILE A 148 -5.96 -5.54 0.34
N THR A 149 -6.95 -6.38 0.65
CA THR A 149 -6.74 -7.64 1.37
C THR A 149 -7.06 -8.81 0.47
N LEU A 150 -6.11 -9.73 0.31
CA LEU A 150 -6.25 -11.01 -0.39
C LEU A 150 -5.94 -12.13 0.61
N THR A 151 -6.89 -13.04 0.81
CA THR A 151 -6.72 -14.20 1.71
C THR A 151 -7.17 -15.49 1.05
N TRP A 152 -6.49 -16.59 1.33
CA TRP A 152 -6.95 -17.93 0.98
C TRP A 152 -7.58 -18.59 2.19
N GLN A 153 -8.70 -19.28 1.96
CA GLN A 153 -9.34 -20.15 2.93
C GLN A 153 -9.48 -21.56 2.37
N ARG A 154 -9.32 -22.56 3.24
CA ARG A 154 -9.65 -23.97 2.98
C ARG A 154 -10.79 -24.37 3.89
N ASP A 155 -11.92 -24.77 3.33
CA ASP A 155 -13.15 -25.11 4.08
C ASP A 155 -13.59 -24.03 5.10
N GLY A 156 -13.27 -22.76 4.81
CA GLY A 156 -13.57 -21.61 5.67
C GLY A 156 -12.44 -21.20 6.63
N GLU A 157 -11.36 -21.98 6.75
CA GLU A 157 -10.21 -21.66 7.62
C GLU A 157 -9.10 -20.93 6.83
N GLU A 158 -8.62 -19.81 7.37
CA GLU A 158 -7.58 -18.99 6.74
C GLU A 158 -6.22 -19.70 6.67
N GLN A 159 -5.54 -19.59 5.53
CA GLN A 159 -4.29 -20.29 5.23
C GLN A 159 -3.07 -19.34 5.25
N THR A 160 -2.96 -18.45 6.24
CA THR A 160 -1.98 -17.36 6.26
C THR A 160 -0.51 -17.84 6.17
N GLN A 161 -0.18 -18.96 6.82
CA GLN A 161 1.20 -19.50 6.83
C GLN A 161 1.61 -20.16 5.51
N ASP A 162 0.65 -20.77 4.81
CA ASP A 162 0.86 -21.51 3.57
C ASP A 162 0.63 -20.64 2.32
N THR A 163 0.28 -19.36 2.53
CA THR A 163 0.03 -18.40 1.46
C THR A 163 1.28 -17.61 1.12
N GLU A 164 1.75 -17.73 -0.12
CA GLU A 164 2.70 -16.79 -0.70
C GLU A 164 1.95 -15.51 -1.09
N LEU A 165 2.22 -14.41 -0.37
CA LEU A 165 1.60 -13.11 -0.60
C LEU A 165 2.67 -12.09 -1.02
N VAL A 166 2.53 -11.54 -2.23
CA VAL A 166 3.45 -10.47 -2.68
C VAL A 166 3.03 -9.09 -2.17
N GLU A 167 4.00 -8.19 -2.03
CA GLU A 167 3.73 -6.77 -1.81
C GLU A 167 2.86 -6.19 -2.93
N THR A 168 2.01 -5.23 -2.58
CA THR A 168 1.21 -4.51 -3.57
C THR A 168 2.14 -3.65 -4.43
N ARG A 169 2.06 -3.81 -5.75
CA ARG A 169 2.99 -3.15 -6.67
C ARG A 169 2.25 -2.25 -7.66
N PRO A 170 2.81 -1.07 -8.02
CA PRO A 170 2.22 -0.19 -9.01
C PRO A 170 2.34 -0.78 -10.42
N THR A 171 1.37 -0.50 -11.28
CA THR A 171 1.35 -0.89 -12.70
C THR A 171 1.89 0.22 -13.63
N GLY A 172 1.98 1.46 -13.13
CA GLY A 172 2.48 2.63 -13.88
C GLY A 172 1.40 3.49 -14.53
N ASP A 173 0.14 3.03 -14.56
CA ASP A 173 -1.02 3.79 -15.07
C ASP A 173 -1.85 4.45 -13.95
N GLY A 174 -1.31 4.46 -12.72
CA GLY A 174 -1.99 4.95 -11.52
C GLY A 174 -2.81 3.89 -10.77
N THR A 175 -2.80 2.63 -11.24
CA THR A 175 -3.41 1.50 -10.52
C THR A 175 -2.37 0.57 -9.89
N PHE A 176 -2.86 -0.47 -9.21
CA PHE A 176 -2.06 -1.44 -8.49
C PHE A 176 -2.41 -2.87 -8.90
N GLN A 177 -1.51 -3.79 -8.54
CA GLN A 177 -1.70 -5.23 -8.70
C GLN A 177 -1.12 -5.97 -7.48
N LYS A 178 -1.73 -7.10 -7.14
CA LYS A 178 -1.31 -8.00 -6.05
C LYS A 178 -1.76 -9.41 -6.37
N TRP A 179 -1.07 -10.41 -5.83
CA TRP A 179 -1.55 -11.79 -5.88
C TRP A 179 -1.22 -12.54 -4.59
N ALA A 180 -2.01 -13.57 -4.32
CA ALA A 180 -1.81 -14.53 -3.23
C ALA A 180 -1.86 -15.94 -3.81
N ALA A 181 -0.91 -16.80 -3.46
CA ALA A 181 -0.85 -18.17 -3.96
C ALA A 181 -0.77 -19.20 -2.84
N VAL A 182 -1.39 -20.36 -3.05
CA VAL A 182 -1.32 -21.52 -2.16
C VAL A 182 -1.01 -22.77 -2.98
N VAL A 183 -0.24 -23.68 -2.41
CA VAL A 183 -0.07 -25.04 -2.94
C VAL A 183 -1.20 -25.90 -2.40
N VAL A 184 -1.88 -26.62 -3.28
CA VAL A 184 -3.05 -27.43 -2.96
C VAL A 184 -2.86 -28.85 -3.50
N PRO A 185 -3.39 -29.87 -2.80
CA PRO A 185 -3.44 -31.22 -3.35
C PRO A 185 -4.32 -31.28 -4.61
N SER A 186 -3.87 -32.03 -5.63
CA SER A 186 -4.65 -32.29 -6.83
C SER A 186 -6.02 -32.89 -6.49
N GLY A 187 -7.09 -32.29 -7.02
CA GLY A 187 -8.47 -32.71 -6.76
C GLY A 187 -9.13 -32.04 -5.55
N GLU A 188 -8.38 -31.29 -4.74
CA GLU A 188 -8.91 -30.53 -3.61
C GLU A 188 -9.15 -29.04 -3.92
N GLU A 189 -8.94 -28.60 -5.16
CA GLU A 189 -8.93 -27.18 -5.53
C GLU A 189 -10.23 -26.45 -5.16
N GLN A 190 -11.37 -27.15 -5.22
CA GLN A 190 -12.69 -26.58 -4.91
C GLN A 190 -12.92 -26.31 -3.42
N ARG A 191 -12.11 -26.90 -2.53
CA ARG A 191 -12.11 -26.61 -1.09
C ARG A 191 -11.48 -25.26 -0.78
N TYR A 192 -10.70 -24.72 -1.72
CA TYR A 192 -9.99 -23.46 -1.56
C TYR A 192 -10.77 -22.31 -2.17
N THR A 193 -10.89 -21.23 -1.41
CA THR A 193 -11.53 -19.98 -1.84
C THR A 193 -10.61 -18.81 -1.57
N CYS A 194 -10.41 -17.95 -2.57
CA CYS A 194 -9.76 -16.67 -2.40
C CYS A 194 -10.79 -15.60 -2.03
N HIS A 195 -10.50 -14.81 -1.02
CA HIS A 195 -11.32 -13.68 -0.60
C HIS A 195 -10.60 -12.37 -0.89
N VAL A 196 -11.33 -11.42 -1.47
CA VAL A 196 -10.79 -10.11 -1.88
C VAL A 196 -11.64 -9.01 -1.26
N GLN A 197 -10.99 -8.13 -0.50
CA GLN A 197 -11.57 -6.91 0.07
C GLN A 197 -10.86 -5.69 -0.47
N HIS A 198 -11.63 -4.73 -0.98
CA HIS A 198 -11.17 -3.47 -1.54
C HIS A 198 -12.30 -2.45 -1.43
N GLU A 199 -12.00 -1.17 -1.20
CA GLU A 199 -13.05 -0.15 -1.02
C GLU A 199 -13.90 0.10 -2.27
N GLY A 200 -13.38 -0.19 -3.46
CA GLY A 200 -14.11 -0.11 -4.72
C GLY A 200 -15.13 -1.24 -4.91
N LEU A 201 -15.11 -2.27 -4.06
CA LEU A 201 -16.06 -3.37 -4.11
C LEU A 201 -17.27 -3.09 -3.19
N PRO A 202 -18.51 -3.21 -3.68
CA PRO A 202 -19.70 -3.03 -2.84
C PRO A 202 -19.85 -4.12 -1.77
N LYS A 203 -19.24 -5.29 -2.01
CA LYS A 203 -19.12 -6.40 -1.06
C LYS A 203 -17.84 -7.18 -1.35
N PRO A 204 -17.23 -7.83 -0.35
CA PRO A 204 -16.11 -8.73 -0.59
C PRO A 204 -16.42 -9.79 -1.65
N LEU A 205 -15.41 -10.13 -2.45
CA LEU A 205 -15.51 -11.20 -3.43
C LEU A 205 -14.96 -12.51 -2.86
N THR A 206 -15.61 -13.62 -3.21
CA THR A 206 -15.12 -14.97 -2.94
C THR A 206 -14.98 -15.69 -4.28
N LEU A 207 -13.78 -16.15 -4.59
CA LEU A 207 -13.40 -16.75 -5.86
C LEU A 207 -12.95 -18.19 -5.64
N ARG A 208 -13.32 -19.08 -6.55
CA ARG A 208 -12.75 -20.42 -6.68
C ARG A 208 -12.01 -20.53 -8.01
N TRP A 209 -11.16 -21.53 -8.14
CA TRP A 209 -10.66 -21.91 -9.45
C TRP A 209 -11.79 -22.53 -10.28
N GLU A 210 -12.01 -21.98 -11.46
CA GLU A 210 -12.90 -22.56 -12.47
C GLU A 210 -12.03 -23.20 -13.56
N PRO A 211 -12.15 -24.52 -13.81
CA PRO A 211 -11.51 -25.15 -14.96
C PRO A 211 -11.99 -24.45 -16.23
N SER A 212 -11.07 -23.97 -17.07
CA SER A 212 -11.46 -23.36 -18.32
C SER A 212 -12.25 -24.38 -19.14
N SER A 213 -13.51 -24.06 -19.44
CA SER A 213 -14.23 -24.74 -20.51
C SER A 213 -13.51 -24.39 -21.79
N GLN A 214 -12.52 -25.20 -22.20
CA GLN A 214 -12.06 -25.20 -23.57
C GLN A 214 -13.29 -25.52 -24.42
N SER A 215 -13.85 -24.47 -25.01
CA SER A 215 -14.94 -24.54 -25.97
C SER A 215 -14.55 -25.56 -27.02
N THR A 216 -15.13 -26.76 -26.94
CA THR A 216 -15.15 -27.71 -28.05
C THR A 216 -15.94 -27.04 -29.14
N ILE A 217 -15.25 -26.32 -30.02
CA ILE A 217 -15.80 -25.86 -31.29
C ILE A 217 -16.17 -27.15 -32.05
N LEU A 218 -17.42 -27.58 -31.93
CA LEU A 218 -18.03 -28.59 -32.77
C LEU A 218 -18.07 -27.99 -34.19
N ILE A 219 -17.05 -28.27 -34.99
CA ILE A 219 -17.08 -28.02 -36.43
C ILE A 219 -18.11 -28.99 -37.02
N VAL A 220 -19.36 -28.56 -37.11
CA VAL A 220 -20.40 -29.25 -37.89
C VAL A 220 -20.03 -29.04 -39.36
N GLY A 221 -19.39 -30.05 -39.96
CA GLY A 221 -19.12 -30.09 -41.39
C GLY A 221 -20.41 -30.18 -42.19
N ILE A 222 -20.75 -29.12 -42.92
CA ILE A 222 -21.83 -29.16 -43.92
C ILE A 222 -21.24 -29.80 -45.18
N ILE A 223 -21.51 -31.09 -45.39
CA ILE A 223 -21.40 -31.73 -46.70
C ILE A 223 -22.71 -31.47 -47.44
N ALA A 224 -22.75 -30.43 -48.26
CA ALA A 224 -23.79 -30.28 -49.27
C ALA A 224 -23.44 -31.19 -50.45
N GLY A 225 -24.08 -32.35 -50.52
CA GLY A 225 -24.06 -33.21 -51.71
C GLY A 225 -24.78 -32.53 -52.87
N LEU A 226 -24.04 -32.22 -53.93
CA LEU A 226 -24.60 -31.86 -55.23
C LEU A 226 -24.82 -33.15 -56.01
N VAL A 227 -26.08 -33.59 -56.05
CA VAL A 227 -26.57 -34.68 -56.90
C VAL A 227 -27.72 -34.12 -57.74
N LEU A 228 -27.51 -34.17 -59.06
CA LEU A 228 -28.47 -34.15 -60.18
C LEU A 228 -29.18 -32.83 -60.55
N LEU A 229 -28.75 -32.20 -61.65
CA LEU A 229 -29.42 -32.27 -62.97
C LEU A 229 -28.51 -31.72 -64.08
#